data_AF-A0A6A6DUQ9-F1
#
_entry.id   AF-A0A6A6DUQ9-F1
#
_cell.length_a   1.000
_cell.length_b   1.000
_cell.length_c   1.000
_cell.angle_alpha   90.00
_cell.angle_beta   90.00
_cell.angle_gamma   90.00
#
_symmetry.space_group_name_H-M   'P 1'
#
loop_
_entity.id
_entity.type
_entity.pdbx_description
1 polymer ?
#
loop_
_entity_poly.entity_id
_entity_poly.type
_entity_poly.pdbx_seq_one_letter_code
_entity_poly.pdbx_strand_id
1 'polypeptide(L)'
;MGLDIHFTYQSHDIGFSDWISLLTLCLAPLVAHIVAGVPLPVYLSPRPPRWHEYICKYNPTSILWRYFAIAQRRARARSWTAYDMAASNAGFWTSKGWDGSEEMMGRSREFCVRVPPSPRAVLCSGSTIKTVIVTLQGAQALYVLLAGATKTMDYAATIALDSIFFPLGIFGLLRLSAAFWLTDDYRYSDQKSLQTLDNTSYQHYIPTEVPRTALTIDFIDAPINDLRHRFHSMKSWRSRVVAILFLVPIVSLLGLCLSLITPRPGESISSFSLTTWLLSLFYTILLTATTVLFCIYIVRDRTTTTIIPCIVSTWYKAYTLILFAMMIALIVVSSLETRRSPCGPYTTLPNCLRGE
;
A
#
# COMPACT_ATOMS: atom_id res chain seq x y z
N MET A 1 -24.21 19.59 22.14
CA MET A 1 -23.28 19.61 20.99
C MET A 1 -23.77 18.63 19.95
N GLY A 2 -24.34 19.13 18.86
CA GLY A 2 -24.76 18.30 17.73
C GLY A 2 -23.73 18.41 16.60
N LEU A 3 -23.52 17.30 15.88
CA LEU A 3 -22.91 17.33 14.55
C LEU A 3 -24.03 17.65 13.55
N ASP A 4 -23.88 18.71 12.77
CA ASP A 4 -24.80 19.02 11.69
C ASP A 4 -24.14 18.65 10.36
N ILE A 5 -24.77 17.74 9.62
CA ILE A 5 -24.25 17.18 8.37
C ILE A 5 -25.16 17.65 7.25
N HIS A 6 -24.63 18.46 6.35
CA HIS A 6 -25.38 18.97 5.20
C HIS A 6 -24.97 18.26 3.92
N PHE A 7 -25.98 17.85 3.15
CA PHE A 7 -25.81 17.43 1.77
C PHE A 7 -26.40 18.48 0.84
N THR A 8 -25.61 18.96 -0.13
CA THR A 8 -26.10 19.96 -1.09
C THR A 8 -25.60 19.61 -2.49
N TYR A 9 -26.54 19.26 -3.37
CA TYR A 9 -26.25 18.94 -4.77
C TYR A 9 -25.94 20.23 -5.56
N GLN A 10 -24.69 20.36 -6.04
CA GLN A 10 -24.19 21.63 -6.62
C GLN A 10 -23.30 21.45 -7.87
N SER A 11 -23.25 20.26 -8.45
CA SER A 11 -22.32 19.90 -9.54
C SER A 11 -22.77 20.27 -10.95
N HIS A 12 -23.86 21.04 -11.08
CA HIS A 12 -24.50 21.36 -12.37
C HIS A 12 -23.62 22.14 -13.35
N ASP A 13 -22.67 22.95 -12.83
CA ASP A 13 -21.89 23.89 -13.63
C ASP A 13 -20.50 23.36 -14.05
N ILE A 14 -20.23 22.07 -13.85
CA ILE A 14 -18.93 21.46 -14.16
C ILE A 14 -18.95 20.86 -15.57
N GLY A 15 -18.09 21.37 -16.45
CA GLY A 15 -17.96 20.88 -17.82
C GLY A 15 -17.33 19.49 -17.90
N PHE A 16 -17.53 18.78 -19.00
CA PHE A 16 -16.97 17.43 -19.19
C PHE A 16 -15.44 17.38 -19.07
N SER A 17 -14.73 18.36 -19.63
CA SER A 17 -13.27 18.42 -19.51
C SER A 17 -12.82 18.55 -18.05
N ASP A 18 -13.53 19.36 -17.27
CA ASP A 18 -13.25 19.54 -15.84
C ASP A 18 -13.50 18.24 -15.07
N TRP A 19 -14.55 17.49 -15.41
CA TRP A 19 -14.82 16.18 -14.83
C TRP A 19 -13.67 15.19 -15.03
N ILE A 20 -13.13 15.11 -16.25
CA ILE A 20 -12.00 14.23 -16.55
C ILE A 20 -10.76 14.64 -15.74
N SER A 21 -10.48 15.95 -15.65
CA SER A 21 -9.38 16.46 -14.84
C SER A 21 -9.56 16.15 -13.35
N LEU A 22 -10.74 16.40 -12.79
CA LEU A 22 -11.05 16.14 -11.38
C LEU A 22 -10.93 14.65 -11.03
N LEU A 23 -11.50 13.77 -11.86
CA LEU A 23 -11.39 12.32 -11.66
C LEU A 23 -9.95 11.82 -11.79
N THR A 24 -9.18 12.39 -12.73
CA THR A 24 -7.76 12.04 -12.89
C THR A 24 -6.95 12.43 -11.66
N LEU A 25 -7.13 13.65 -11.15
CA LEU A 25 -6.46 14.14 -9.94
C LEU A 25 -6.87 13.35 -8.70
N CYS A 26 -8.17 13.06 -8.57
CA CYS A 26 -8.74 12.23 -7.52
C CYS A 26 -8.08 10.85 -7.47
N LEU A 27 -8.01 10.16 -8.61
CA LEU A 27 -7.51 8.78 -8.68
C LEU A 27 -5.99 8.67 -8.67
N ALA A 28 -5.25 9.73 -9.03
CA ALA A 28 -3.80 9.67 -9.18
C ALA A 28 -3.06 9.20 -7.91
N PRO A 29 -3.34 9.69 -6.68
CA PRO A 29 -2.71 9.18 -5.47
C PRO A 29 -3.05 7.70 -5.20
N LEU A 30 -4.30 7.30 -5.42
CA LEU A 30 -4.76 5.92 -5.21
C LEU A 30 -4.07 4.94 -6.18
N VAL A 31 -4.06 5.28 -7.46
CA VAL A 31 -3.42 4.47 -8.51
C VAL A 31 -1.92 4.40 -8.29
N ALA A 32 -1.26 5.52 -7.97
CA ALA A 32 0.17 5.54 -7.68
C ALA A 32 0.49 4.65 -6.46
N HIS A 33 -0.32 4.71 -5.41
CA HIS A 33 -0.17 3.86 -4.22
C HIS A 33 -0.28 2.37 -4.57
N ILE A 34 -1.26 1.98 -5.38
CA ILE A 34 -1.49 0.61 -5.84
C ILE A 34 -0.37 0.12 -6.77
N VAL A 35 -0.07 0.85 -7.83
CA VAL A 35 0.91 0.47 -8.87
C VAL A 35 2.32 0.37 -8.30
N ALA A 36 2.65 1.25 -7.34
CA ALA A 36 3.91 1.15 -6.64
C ALA A 36 3.91 0.03 -5.59
N GLY A 37 2.77 -0.21 -4.94
CA GLY A 37 2.67 -1.02 -3.73
C GLY A 37 2.42 -2.51 -3.91
N VAL A 38 1.75 -2.92 -4.97
CA VAL A 38 1.36 -4.33 -5.16
C VAL A 38 2.53 -5.14 -5.74
N PRO A 39 2.94 -6.27 -5.10
CA PRO A 39 4.00 -7.12 -5.63
C PRO A 39 3.53 -7.92 -6.85
N LEU A 40 4.47 -8.23 -7.74
CA LEU A 40 4.20 -9.17 -8.84
C LEU A 40 3.90 -10.56 -8.25
N PRO A 41 2.77 -11.20 -8.62
CA PRO A 41 2.46 -12.54 -8.16
C PRO A 41 3.34 -13.58 -8.85
N VAL A 42 3.82 -14.55 -8.09
CA VAL A 42 4.53 -15.75 -8.59
C VAL A 42 3.71 -16.97 -8.24
N TYR A 43 3.34 -17.79 -9.22
CA TYR A 43 2.50 -18.97 -8.99
C TYR A 43 3.38 -20.22 -8.86
N LEU A 44 3.38 -20.78 -7.64
CA LEU A 44 4.08 -22.03 -7.31
C LEU A 44 3.09 -23.20 -7.08
N SER A 45 1.82 -22.97 -7.37
CA SER A 45 0.73 -23.94 -7.20
C SER A 45 0.00 -24.13 -8.52
N PRO A 46 -0.46 -25.35 -8.86
CA PRO A 46 -1.19 -25.60 -10.10
C PRO A 46 -2.51 -24.83 -10.19
N ARG A 47 -3.12 -24.54 -9.03
CA ARG A 47 -4.39 -23.83 -8.95
C ARG A 47 -4.14 -22.33 -8.77
N PRO A 48 -4.54 -21.49 -9.73
CA PRO A 48 -4.38 -20.04 -9.60
C PRO A 48 -5.26 -19.49 -8.46
N PRO A 49 -4.90 -18.35 -7.86
CA PRO A 49 -5.76 -17.71 -6.88
C PRO A 49 -7.08 -17.28 -7.51
N ARG A 50 -8.15 -17.34 -6.73
CA ARG A 50 -9.45 -16.77 -7.15
C ARG A 50 -9.37 -15.24 -7.14
N TRP A 51 -10.26 -14.57 -7.87
CA TRP A 51 -10.29 -13.11 -7.96
C TRP A 51 -10.31 -12.42 -6.58
N HIS A 52 -11.08 -12.97 -5.63
CA HIS A 52 -11.21 -12.44 -4.27
C HIS A 52 -9.95 -12.64 -3.40
N GLU A 53 -8.96 -13.41 -3.86
CA GLU A 53 -7.65 -13.51 -3.21
C GLU A 53 -6.70 -12.39 -3.65
N TYR A 54 -6.97 -11.74 -4.79
CA TYR A 54 -6.20 -10.60 -5.26
C TYR A 54 -6.65 -9.30 -4.61
N ILE A 55 -7.95 -9.15 -4.33
CA ILE A 55 -8.53 -7.89 -3.86
C ILE A 55 -7.83 -7.34 -2.62
N CYS A 56 -7.47 -8.22 -1.68
CA CYS A 56 -6.79 -7.87 -0.44
C CYS A 56 -5.38 -7.33 -0.64
N LYS A 57 -4.71 -7.63 -1.76
CA LYS A 57 -3.39 -7.06 -2.06
C LYS A 57 -3.45 -5.58 -2.42
N TYR A 58 -4.56 -5.15 -3.00
CA TYR A 58 -4.80 -3.75 -3.36
C TYR A 58 -5.23 -2.90 -2.14
N ASN A 59 -5.44 -3.52 -0.98
CA ASN A 59 -5.77 -2.81 0.24
C ASN A 59 -4.56 -1.95 0.70
N PRO A 60 -4.73 -0.64 0.97
CA PRO A 60 -3.65 0.23 1.42
C PRO A 60 -2.91 -0.29 2.67
N THR A 61 -3.63 -0.93 3.60
CA THR A 61 -3.02 -1.57 4.79
C THR A 61 -2.06 -2.68 4.41
N SER A 62 -2.39 -3.51 3.40
CA SER A 62 -1.51 -4.58 2.91
C SER A 62 -0.27 -4.03 2.21
N ILE A 63 -0.41 -2.92 1.49
CA ILE A 63 0.70 -2.24 0.82
C ILE A 63 1.67 -1.64 1.86
N LEU A 64 1.13 -0.93 2.86
CA LEU A 64 1.92 -0.41 3.98
C LEU A 64 2.63 -1.53 4.74
N TRP A 65 1.94 -2.64 5.00
CA TRP A 65 2.52 -3.82 5.64
C TRP A 65 3.73 -4.34 4.87
N ARG A 66 3.64 -4.40 3.53
CA ARG A 66 4.76 -4.83 2.68
C ARG A 66 5.98 -3.92 2.86
N TYR A 67 5.80 -2.60 2.82
CA TYR A 67 6.90 -1.65 3.02
C TYR A 67 7.56 -1.84 4.39
N PHE A 68 6.74 -1.93 5.43
CA PHE A 68 7.18 -2.20 6.80
C PHE A 68 7.97 -3.51 6.89
N ALA A 69 7.42 -4.60 6.39
CA ALA A 69 8.02 -5.92 6.47
C ALA A 69 9.34 -6.01 5.70
N ILE A 70 9.45 -5.38 4.53
CA ILE A 70 10.72 -5.33 3.77
C ILE A 70 11.77 -4.53 4.55
N ALA A 71 11.44 -3.34 5.03
CA ALA A 71 12.35 -2.50 5.81
C ALA A 71 12.80 -3.22 7.10
N GLN A 72 11.86 -3.85 7.80
CA GLN A 72 12.13 -4.57 9.04
C GLN A 72 13.00 -5.80 8.78
N ARG A 73 12.68 -6.61 7.76
CA ARG A 73 13.48 -7.77 7.37
C ARG A 73 14.91 -7.37 7.05
N ARG A 74 15.09 -6.30 6.27
CA ARG A 74 16.42 -5.78 5.97
C ARG A 74 17.18 -5.34 7.22
N ALA A 75 16.54 -4.60 8.11
CA ALA A 75 17.15 -4.12 9.34
C ALA A 75 17.60 -5.26 10.27
N ARG A 76 16.94 -6.42 10.19
CA ARG A 76 17.31 -7.64 10.93
C ARG A 76 18.30 -8.53 10.19
N ALA A 77 18.45 -8.42 8.88
CA ALA A 77 19.33 -9.29 8.11
C ALA A 77 20.81 -9.04 8.45
N ARG A 78 21.55 -10.11 8.82
CA ARG A 78 23.00 -10.08 9.01
C ARG A 78 23.74 -10.05 7.67
N SER A 79 23.21 -10.78 6.69
CA SER A 79 23.64 -10.77 5.30
C SER A 79 22.44 -10.50 4.41
N TRP A 80 22.58 -9.61 3.42
CA TRP A 80 21.52 -9.24 2.48
C TRP A 80 22.02 -9.40 1.06
N THR A 81 21.54 -10.43 0.38
CA THR A 81 21.92 -10.79 -0.99
C THR A 81 20.85 -10.32 -1.98
N ALA A 82 21.20 -10.29 -3.27
CA ALA A 82 20.24 -9.95 -4.33
C ALA A 82 19.08 -10.97 -4.42
N TYR A 83 19.30 -12.24 -4.05
CA TYR A 83 18.25 -13.24 -3.91
C TYR A 83 17.26 -12.90 -2.79
N ASP A 84 17.76 -12.46 -1.63
CA ASP A 84 16.89 -12.07 -0.51
C ASP A 84 16.05 -10.84 -0.88
N MET A 85 16.63 -9.92 -1.65
CA MET A 85 15.93 -8.76 -2.20
C MET A 85 14.81 -9.20 -3.17
N ALA A 86 15.10 -10.06 -4.14
CA ALA A 86 14.10 -10.57 -5.09
C ALA A 86 12.92 -11.25 -4.37
N ALA A 87 13.25 -12.18 -3.46
CA ALA A 87 12.26 -12.96 -2.74
C ALA A 87 11.42 -12.12 -1.77
N SER A 88 12.00 -11.06 -1.20
CA SER A 88 11.25 -10.12 -0.35
C SER A 88 10.29 -9.24 -1.14
N ASN A 89 10.52 -9.04 -2.43
CA ASN A 89 9.66 -8.25 -3.31
C ASN A 89 8.57 -9.07 -4.00
N ALA A 90 8.76 -10.38 -4.14
CA ALA A 90 7.81 -11.30 -4.75
C ALA A 90 6.64 -11.65 -3.81
N GLY A 91 5.45 -11.87 -4.39
CA GLY A 91 4.32 -12.44 -3.67
C GLY A 91 4.02 -13.85 -4.16
N PHE A 92 4.45 -14.87 -3.43
CA PHE A 92 4.30 -16.27 -3.86
C PHE A 92 2.91 -16.81 -3.55
N TRP A 93 2.26 -17.39 -4.55
CA TRP A 93 1.02 -18.16 -4.38
C TRP A 93 1.37 -19.64 -4.26
N THR A 94 1.05 -20.22 -3.11
CA THR A 94 1.31 -21.62 -2.78
C THR A 94 0.00 -22.39 -2.63
N SER A 95 0.07 -23.71 -2.39
CA SER A 95 -1.11 -24.51 -2.07
C SER A 95 -1.81 -24.08 -0.77
N LYS A 96 -1.11 -23.37 0.12
CA LYS A 96 -1.63 -22.82 1.38
C LYS A 96 -2.08 -21.34 1.25
N GLY A 97 -2.00 -20.77 0.06
CA GLY A 97 -2.33 -19.36 -0.22
C GLY A 97 -1.10 -18.49 -0.39
N TRP A 98 -1.26 -17.18 -0.16
CA TRP A 98 -0.18 -16.20 -0.30
C TRP A 98 0.89 -16.39 0.78
N ASP A 99 2.15 -16.54 0.36
CA ASP A 99 3.31 -16.69 1.24
C ASP A 99 4.39 -15.67 0.87
N GLY A 100 4.85 -14.92 1.86
CA GLY A 100 5.98 -14.00 1.77
C GLY A 100 6.93 -14.17 2.97
N SER A 101 6.90 -15.33 3.63
CA SER A 101 7.67 -15.64 4.82
C SER A 101 9.19 -15.70 4.55
N GLU A 102 9.97 -15.58 5.61
CA GLU A 102 11.43 -15.80 5.56
C GLU A 102 11.80 -17.23 5.14
N GLU A 103 10.95 -18.22 5.41
CA GLU A 103 11.13 -19.59 4.92
C GLU A 103 10.98 -19.67 3.40
N MET A 104 9.91 -19.06 2.87
CA MET A 104 9.69 -18.96 1.43
C MET A 104 10.83 -18.21 0.73
N MET A 105 11.47 -17.26 1.42
CA MET A 105 12.64 -16.57 0.90
C MET A 105 13.79 -17.52 0.55
N GLY A 106 14.06 -18.50 1.42
CA GLY A 106 15.07 -19.55 1.17
C GLY A 106 14.64 -20.49 0.05
N ARG A 107 13.41 -21.03 0.14
CA ARG A 107 12.86 -22.00 -0.82
C ARG A 107 12.69 -21.45 -2.22
N SER A 108 12.44 -20.15 -2.37
CA SER A 108 12.19 -19.52 -3.67
C SER A 108 13.42 -19.49 -4.57
N ARG A 109 14.63 -19.65 -4.02
CA ARG A 109 15.89 -19.52 -4.76
C ARG A 109 15.98 -20.48 -5.95
N GLU A 110 15.45 -21.69 -5.79
CA GLU A 110 15.39 -22.72 -6.84
C GLU A 110 14.55 -22.29 -8.06
N PHE A 111 13.57 -21.43 -7.84
CA PHE A 111 12.66 -20.95 -8.88
C PHE A 111 13.11 -19.61 -9.48
N CYS A 112 14.21 -19.02 -9.01
CA CYS A 112 14.65 -17.70 -9.46
C CYS A 112 15.37 -17.79 -10.81
N VAL A 113 14.74 -17.26 -11.87
CA VAL A 113 15.30 -17.27 -13.24
C VAL A 113 16.14 -16.02 -13.49
N ARG A 114 15.76 -14.89 -12.88
CA ARG A 114 16.49 -13.63 -12.99
C ARG A 114 16.61 -12.98 -11.63
N VAL A 115 17.85 -12.80 -11.21
CA VAL A 115 18.23 -12.11 -9.98
C VAL A 115 18.45 -10.62 -10.29
N PRO A 116 18.09 -9.71 -9.37
CA PRO A 116 18.46 -8.30 -9.48
C PRO A 116 19.97 -8.14 -9.60
N PRO A 117 20.46 -7.13 -10.33
CA PRO A 117 21.90 -6.91 -10.53
C PRO A 117 22.63 -6.51 -9.24
N SER A 118 21.90 -6.03 -8.23
CA SER A 118 22.44 -5.53 -6.97
C SER A 118 21.52 -5.89 -5.80
N PRO A 119 22.06 -6.06 -4.58
CA PRO A 119 21.27 -6.20 -3.35
C PRO A 119 20.56 -4.89 -2.92
N ARG A 120 20.63 -3.83 -3.76
CA ARG A 120 19.94 -2.55 -3.58
C ARG A 120 19.27 -2.14 -4.89
N ALA A 121 18.22 -1.32 -4.77
CA ALA A 121 17.52 -0.75 -5.91
C ALA A 121 18.49 0.09 -6.77
N VAL A 122 18.44 -0.09 -8.09
CA VAL A 122 19.22 0.70 -9.04
C VAL A 122 18.57 2.08 -9.16
N LEU A 123 19.38 3.15 -9.08
CA LEU A 123 18.88 4.52 -9.06
C LEU A 123 18.04 4.86 -10.29
N CYS A 124 18.42 4.38 -11.48
CA CYS A 124 17.65 4.55 -12.71
C CYS A 124 16.80 3.31 -13.03
N SER A 125 15.91 2.92 -12.12
CA SER A 125 14.96 1.80 -12.31
C SER A 125 13.51 2.27 -12.25
N GLY A 126 12.60 1.48 -12.81
CA GLY A 126 11.16 1.74 -12.70
C GLY A 126 10.69 1.82 -11.24
N SER A 127 11.29 1.02 -10.33
CA SER A 127 11.02 1.09 -8.89
C SER A 127 11.44 2.42 -8.26
N THR A 128 12.54 3.03 -8.72
CA THR A 128 12.97 4.35 -8.23
C THR A 128 12.04 5.44 -8.72
N ILE A 129 11.65 5.43 -10.00
CA ILE A 129 10.68 6.39 -10.55
C ILE A 129 9.34 6.33 -9.79
N LYS A 130 8.80 5.12 -9.57
CA LYS A 130 7.59 4.92 -8.76
C LYS A 130 7.75 5.52 -7.36
N THR A 131 8.93 5.34 -6.75
CA THR A 131 9.23 5.88 -5.42
C THR A 131 9.27 7.40 -5.43
N VAL A 132 9.92 8.02 -6.42
CA VAL A 132 9.98 9.49 -6.54
C VAL A 132 8.58 10.07 -6.67
N ILE A 133 7.75 9.54 -7.57
CA ILE A 133 6.37 10.00 -7.79
C ILE A 133 5.57 9.93 -6.48
N VAL A 134 5.58 8.76 -5.83
CA VAL A 134 4.79 8.51 -4.62
C VAL A 134 5.32 9.31 -3.42
N THR A 135 6.63 9.57 -3.35
CA THR A 135 7.24 10.41 -2.30
C THR A 135 6.86 11.89 -2.49
N LEU A 136 6.89 12.39 -3.73
CA LEU A 136 6.49 13.77 -4.04
C LEU A 136 5.01 14.00 -3.72
N GLN A 137 4.14 13.06 -4.12
CA GLN A 137 2.72 13.10 -3.75
C GLN A 137 2.54 13.11 -2.22
N GLY A 138 3.31 12.31 -1.49
CA GLY A 138 3.28 12.30 -0.04
C GLY A 138 3.79 13.57 0.62
N ALA A 139 4.84 14.19 0.08
CA ALA A 139 5.37 15.46 0.57
C ALA A 139 4.35 16.59 0.35
N GLN A 140 3.72 16.63 -0.82
CA GLN A 140 2.65 17.58 -1.13
C GLN A 140 1.46 17.39 -0.18
N ALA A 141 1.03 16.14 0.06
CA ALA A 141 -0.05 15.82 0.98
C ALA A 141 0.25 16.22 2.42
N LEU A 142 1.47 15.96 2.88
CA LEU A 142 1.91 16.37 4.21
C LEU A 142 1.94 17.90 4.34
N TYR A 143 2.43 18.63 3.33
CA TYR A 143 2.46 20.09 3.34
C TYR A 143 1.07 20.70 3.49
N VAL A 144 0.10 20.26 2.67
CA VAL A 144 -1.28 20.74 2.74
C VAL A 144 -1.93 20.42 4.08
N LEU A 145 -1.67 19.22 4.62
CA LEU A 145 -2.19 18.81 5.92
C LEU A 145 -1.62 19.67 7.07
N LEU A 146 -0.32 19.97 7.04
CA LEU A 146 0.33 20.82 8.03
C LEU A 146 -0.18 22.27 7.95
N ALA A 147 -0.37 22.81 6.73
CA ALA A 147 -0.98 24.12 6.53
C ALA A 147 -2.42 24.18 7.08
N GLY A 148 -3.18 23.10 6.91
CA GLY A 148 -4.50 22.93 7.53
C GLY A 148 -4.44 22.93 9.06
N ALA A 149 -3.50 22.18 9.64
CA ALA A 149 -3.33 22.08 11.08
C ALA A 149 -2.90 23.41 11.74
N THR A 150 -2.09 24.23 11.04
CA THR A 150 -1.66 25.56 11.51
C THR A 150 -2.72 26.65 11.31
N LYS A 151 -3.93 26.32 10.85
CA LYS A 151 -5.02 27.26 10.49
C LYS A 151 -4.60 28.33 9.48
N THR A 152 -3.50 28.13 8.75
CA THR A 152 -3.08 29.05 7.68
C THR A 152 -3.94 28.85 6.43
N MET A 153 -4.54 27.67 6.28
CA MET A 153 -5.58 27.37 5.30
C MET A 153 -6.69 26.57 5.98
N ASP A 154 -7.95 26.85 5.66
CA ASP A 154 -9.05 25.99 6.12
C ASP A 154 -9.12 24.73 5.25
N TYR A 155 -8.54 23.63 5.75
CA TYR A 155 -8.50 22.35 5.04
C TYR A 155 -9.91 21.84 4.71
N ALA A 156 -10.92 22.11 5.56
CA ALA A 156 -12.29 21.70 5.28
C ALA A 156 -12.87 22.47 4.09
N ALA A 157 -12.48 23.73 3.91
CA ALA A 157 -12.93 24.57 2.80
C ALA A 157 -12.30 24.21 1.45
N THR A 158 -11.17 23.50 1.45
CA THR A 158 -10.43 23.10 0.24
C THR A 158 -10.70 21.66 -0.21
N ILE A 159 -11.49 20.88 0.54
CA ILE A 159 -11.87 19.52 0.14
C ILE A 159 -12.85 19.58 -1.05
N ALA A 160 -12.44 18.94 -2.13
CA ALA A 160 -13.21 18.69 -3.34
C ALA A 160 -12.89 17.30 -3.91
N LEU A 161 -13.56 16.92 -4.99
CA LEU A 161 -13.39 15.60 -5.62
C LEU A 161 -11.93 15.26 -5.94
N ASP A 162 -11.15 16.23 -6.39
CA ASP A 162 -9.74 16.07 -6.75
C ASP A 162 -8.82 15.70 -5.57
N SER A 163 -9.26 15.95 -4.34
CA SER A 163 -8.43 15.86 -3.13
C SER A 163 -8.87 14.75 -2.16
N ILE A 164 -9.93 13.99 -2.43
CA ILE A 164 -10.44 12.96 -1.49
C ILE A 164 -9.45 11.82 -1.21
N PHE A 165 -8.65 11.38 -2.20
CA PHE A 165 -7.61 10.37 -1.99
C PHE A 165 -6.23 10.96 -1.74
N PHE A 166 -6.12 12.28 -1.68
CA PHE A 166 -4.86 12.96 -1.48
C PHE A 166 -4.16 12.58 -0.15
N PRO A 167 -4.85 12.40 0.99
CA PRO A 167 -4.21 11.92 2.21
C PRO A 167 -3.57 10.52 2.10
N LEU A 168 -4.02 9.64 1.19
CA LEU A 168 -3.31 8.37 0.92
C LEU A 168 -1.89 8.60 0.39
N GLY A 169 -1.63 9.75 -0.22
CA GLY A 169 -0.29 10.17 -0.65
C GLY A 169 0.72 10.15 0.49
N ILE A 170 0.31 10.46 1.74
CA ILE A 170 1.20 10.50 2.91
C ILE A 170 1.84 9.12 3.17
N PHE A 171 1.13 8.03 2.86
CA PHE A 171 1.69 6.66 2.92
C PHE A 171 2.84 6.45 1.95
N GLY A 172 2.95 7.29 0.92
CA GLY A 172 4.09 7.34 0.03
C GLY A 172 5.40 7.73 0.70
N LEU A 173 5.36 8.53 1.76
CA LEU A 173 6.56 8.85 2.56
C LEU A 173 7.07 7.61 3.30
N LEU A 174 6.16 6.74 3.76
CA LEU A 174 6.54 5.48 4.41
C LEU A 174 7.22 4.50 3.44
N ARG A 175 6.91 4.59 2.14
CA ARG A 175 7.60 3.80 1.10
C ARG A 175 9.11 4.11 1.06
N LEU A 176 9.51 5.36 1.32
CA LEU A 176 10.91 5.79 1.26
C LEU A 176 11.82 4.94 2.16
N SER A 177 11.31 4.54 3.33
CA SER A 177 12.05 3.69 4.28
C SER A 177 12.41 2.31 3.71
N ALA A 178 11.65 1.80 2.74
CA ALA A 178 11.88 0.52 2.07
C ALA A 178 12.47 0.70 0.66
N ALA A 179 12.55 1.92 0.13
CA ALA A 179 12.85 2.22 -1.28
C ALA A 179 14.14 1.58 -1.79
N PHE A 180 15.20 1.59 -0.97
CA PHE A 180 16.49 0.99 -1.33
C PHE A 180 16.45 -0.52 -1.54
N TRP A 181 15.37 -1.18 -1.10
CA TRP A 181 15.19 -2.63 -1.20
C TRP A 181 13.92 -3.01 -1.96
N LEU A 182 13.25 -2.03 -2.59
CA LEU A 182 12.14 -2.27 -3.49
C LEU A 182 12.67 -2.40 -4.92
N THR A 183 12.32 -3.48 -5.60
CA THR A 183 12.68 -3.69 -7.01
C THR A 183 11.62 -4.52 -7.70
N ASP A 184 11.48 -4.30 -9.00
CA ASP A 184 10.69 -5.13 -9.91
C ASP A 184 11.60 -5.94 -10.86
N ASP A 185 12.93 -5.82 -10.73
CA ASP A 185 13.93 -6.40 -11.62
C ASP A 185 14.30 -7.84 -11.23
N TYR A 186 13.29 -8.68 -11.07
CA TYR A 186 13.45 -10.11 -10.80
C TYR A 186 12.43 -10.94 -11.60
N ARG A 187 12.76 -12.20 -11.86
CA ARG A 187 11.83 -13.16 -12.48
C ARG A 187 11.95 -14.51 -11.80
N TYR A 188 10.80 -15.14 -11.58
CA TYR A 188 10.69 -16.51 -11.11
C TYR A 188 10.05 -17.37 -12.19
N SER A 189 10.42 -18.64 -12.25
CA SER A 189 9.73 -19.64 -13.06
C SER A 189 8.35 -19.88 -12.47
N ASP A 190 7.34 -19.80 -13.32
CA ASP A 190 5.99 -20.22 -12.96
C ASP A 190 5.88 -21.73 -13.18
N GLN A 191 5.17 -22.43 -12.30
CA GLN A 191 4.91 -23.86 -12.47
C GLN A 191 4.22 -24.17 -13.80
N LYS A 192 3.40 -23.25 -14.34
CA LYS A 192 2.84 -23.40 -15.70
C LYS A 192 3.91 -23.40 -16.79
N SER A 193 4.93 -22.56 -16.65
CA SER A 193 6.05 -22.51 -17.60
C SER A 193 6.89 -23.79 -17.53
N LEU A 194 7.09 -24.33 -16.33
CA LEU A 194 7.78 -25.61 -16.12
C LEU A 194 7.00 -26.79 -16.71
N GLN A 195 5.69 -26.87 -16.48
CA GLN A 195 4.83 -27.91 -17.05
C GLN A 195 4.75 -27.85 -18.58
N THR A 196 4.81 -26.65 -19.16
CA THR A 196 4.81 -26.49 -20.62
C THR A 196 6.13 -26.97 -21.22
N LEU A 197 7.27 -26.72 -20.56
CA LEU A 197 8.56 -27.26 -20.94
C LEU A 197 8.60 -28.79 -20.83
N ASP A 198 8.09 -29.38 -19.74
CA ASP A 198 8.05 -30.83 -19.59
C ASP A 198 7.17 -31.50 -20.66
N ASN A 199 6.03 -30.89 -21.01
CA ASN A 199 5.14 -31.40 -22.05
C ASN A 199 5.67 -31.22 -23.48
N THR A 200 6.61 -30.29 -23.70
CA THR A 200 7.25 -30.07 -25.02
C THR A 200 8.61 -30.75 -25.15
N SER A 201 9.14 -31.33 -24.07
CA SER A 201 10.47 -31.99 -24.03
C SER A 201 10.48 -33.43 -24.60
N TYR A 202 9.48 -33.82 -25.39
CA TYR A 202 9.47 -35.06 -26.17
C TYR A 202 9.70 -34.87 -27.68
N GLN A 203 10.12 -33.69 -28.14
CA GLN A 203 10.52 -33.51 -29.55
C GLN A 203 11.67 -32.51 -29.72
N HIS A 204 12.88 -33.07 -29.78
CA HIS A 204 13.98 -32.69 -30.67
C HIS A 204 14.13 -31.20 -31.05
N TYR A 205 14.90 -30.42 -30.27
CA TYR A 205 15.80 -29.39 -30.81
C TYR A 205 16.83 -28.97 -29.75
N ILE A 206 18.11 -29.08 -30.07
CA ILE A 206 19.20 -28.44 -29.32
C ILE A 206 19.46 -27.09 -30.03
N PRO A 207 19.20 -25.96 -29.37
CA PRO A 207 20.01 -24.77 -29.56
C PRO A 207 20.86 -24.52 -28.33
N THR A 208 22.13 -24.31 -28.62
CA THR A 208 23.27 -23.90 -27.80
C THR A 208 22.95 -22.64 -26.96
N GLU A 209 23.54 -22.62 -25.75
CA GLU A 209 23.66 -21.45 -24.84
C GLU A 209 22.41 -20.98 -24.08
N VAL A 210 21.88 -21.86 -23.23
CA VAL A 210 21.34 -21.44 -21.93
C VAL A 210 22.33 -21.94 -20.88
N PRO A 211 22.84 -21.11 -19.95
CA PRO A 211 23.69 -21.61 -18.87
C PRO A 211 22.89 -22.60 -18.02
N ARG A 212 23.04 -23.89 -18.35
CA ARG A 212 22.65 -25.03 -17.52
C ARG A 212 23.64 -25.13 -16.37
N THR A 213 23.51 -24.24 -15.39
CA THR A 213 24.24 -24.33 -14.12
C THR A 213 23.30 -23.92 -12.99
N ALA A 214 22.40 -24.83 -12.61
CA ALA A 214 21.72 -24.87 -11.30
C ALA A 214 20.79 -26.07 -11.11
N LEU A 215 20.49 -26.85 -12.16
CA LEU A 215 19.68 -28.07 -12.07
C LEU A 215 20.57 -29.31 -11.97
N THR A 216 21.24 -29.47 -10.82
CA THR A 216 21.59 -30.73 -10.13
C THR A 216 22.77 -30.50 -9.19
N ILE A 217 22.66 -31.06 -7.98
CA ILE A 217 23.67 -31.22 -6.92
C ILE A 217 23.56 -30.16 -5.78
N ASP A 218 23.03 -30.63 -4.64
CA ASP A 218 23.24 -30.17 -3.25
C ASP A 218 22.48 -28.98 -2.62
N PHE A 219 21.17 -28.85 -2.82
CA PHE A 219 20.33 -28.07 -1.88
C PHE A 219 18.98 -28.73 -1.52
N ILE A 220 18.96 -30.06 -1.42
CA ILE A 220 17.93 -30.75 -0.62
C ILE A 220 18.13 -30.28 0.82
N ASP A 221 17.15 -29.54 1.34
CA ASP A 221 17.12 -28.96 2.68
C ASP A 221 18.25 -27.98 3.00
N ALA A 222 18.12 -26.71 2.58
CA ALA A 222 18.74 -25.64 3.38
C ALA A 222 18.13 -25.73 4.79
N PRO A 223 18.89 -26.13 5.83
CA PRO A 223 18.30 -26.41 7.12
C PRO A 223 17.66 -25.12 7.65
N ILE A 224 16.42 -25.20 8.13
CA ILE A 224 15.68 -24.09 8.77
C ILE A 224 16.53 -23.36 9.83
N ASN A 225 17.51 -24.07 10.42
CA ASN A 225 18.49 -23.51 11.34
C ASN A 225 19.37 -22.41 10.71
N ASP A 226 19.78 -22.54 9.45
CA ASP A 226 20.59 -21.53 8.77
C ASP A 226 19.80 -20.21 8.60
N LEU A 227 18.52 -20.29 8.24
CA LEU A 227 17.63 -19.12 8.17
C LEU A 227 17.50 -18.37 9.49
N ARG A 228 17.43 -19.07 10.63
CA ARG A 228 17.38 -18.43 11.97
C ARG A 228 18.67 -17.69 12.32
N HIS A 229 19.83 -18.17 11.87
CA HIS A 229 21.11 -17.52 12.12
C HIS A 229 21.33 -16.28 11.23
N ARG A 230 20.62 -16.18 10.09
CA ARG A 230 20.73 -15.06 9.15
C ARG A 230 20.01 -13.78 9.59
N PHE A 231 19.08 -13.86 10.54
CA PHE A 231 18.32 -12.71 11.04
C PHE A 231 18.55 -12.46 12.53
N HIS A 232 18.62 -11.19 12.92
CA HIS A 232 18.51 -10.78 14.31
C HIS A 232 17.08 -11.02 14.83
N SER A 233 16.97 -11.28 16.14
CA SER A 233 15.68 -11.47 16.82
C SER A 233 14.70 -10.31 16.57
N MET A 234 13.40 -10.63 16.49
CA MET A 234 12.32 -9.64 16.38
C MET A 234 12.31 -8.64 17.54
N LYS A 235 12.84 -9.04 18.70
CA LYS A 235 12.93 -8.19 19.90
C LYS A 235 14.14 -7.24 19.90
N SER A 236 14.95 -7.26 18.84
CA SER A 236 16.09 -6.35 18.70
C SER A 236 15.66 -4.89 18.60
N TRP A 237 16.52 -3.98 19.05
CA TRP A 237 16.27 -2.53 18.96
C TRP A 237 16.03 -2.06 17.52
N ARG A 238 16.70 -2.68 16.54
CA ARG A 238 16.52 -2.39 15.11
C ARG A 238 15.10 -2.62 14.64
N SER A 239 14.49 -3.73 15.05
CA SER A 239 13.10 -4.05 14.76
C SER A 239 12.14 -3.03 15.38
N ARG A 240 12.41 -2.61 16.63
CA ARG A 240 11.62 -1.59 17.32
C ARG A 240 11.70 -0.22 16.65
N VAL A 241 12.89 0.20 16.19
CA VAL A 241 13.07 1.47 15.47
C VAL A 241 12.24 1.48 14.19
N VAL A 242 12.27 0.40 13.40
CA VAL A 242 11.44 0.30 12.17
C VAL A 242 9.95 0.30 12.51
N ALA A 243 9.54 -0.42 13.57
CA ALA A 243 8.15 -0.40 14.03
C ALA A 243 7.67 1.01 14.42
N ILE A 244 8.47 1.75 15.19
CA ILE A 244 8.18 3.13 15.60
C ILE A 244 8.10 4.05 14.37
N LEU A 245 9.03 3.91 13.43
CA LEU A 245 9.08 4.72 12.20
C LEU A 245 7.79 4.60 11.37
N PHE A 246 7.15 3.43 11.37
CA PHE A 246 5.88 3.21 10.66
C PHE A 246 4.66 3.54 11.51
N LEU A 247 4.66 3.16 12.80
CA LEU A 247 3.49 3.35 13.67
C LEU A 247 3.26 4.82 14.03
N VAL A 248 4.31 5.60 14.29
CA VAL A 248 4.17 6.99 14.72
C VAL A 248 3.39 7.82 13.68
N PRO A 249 3.76 7.83 12.38
CA PRO A 249 2.98 8.58 11.39
C PRO A 249 1.52 8.10 11.27
N ILE A 250 1.27 6.79 11.33
CA ILE A 250 -0.08 6.22 11.21
C ILE A 250 -0.95 6.64 12.40
N VAL A 251 -0.41 6.55 13.62
CA VAL A 251 -1.11 6.94 14.85
C VAL A 251 -1.31 8.46 14.91
N SER A 252 -0.33 9.26 14.48
CA SER A 252 -0.47 10.71 14.40
C SER A 252 -1.57 11.14 13.43
N LEU A 253 -1.66 10.49 12.26
CA LEU A 253 -2.75 10.73 11.31
C LEU A 253 -4.11 10.30 11.89
N LEU A 254 -4.17 9.18 12.61
CA LEU A 254 -5.39 8.74 13.28
C LEU A 254 -5.84 9.75 14.34
N GLY A 255 -4.92 10.24 15.17
CA GLY A 255 -5.19 11.28 16.16
C GLY A 255 -5.71 12.56 15.51
N LEU A 256 -5.14 12.95 14.36
CA LEU A 256 -5.64 14.09 13.59
C LEU A 256 -7.06 13.85 13.08
N CYS A 257 -7.34 12.72 12.43
CA CYS A 257 -8.70 12.38 11.97
C CYS A 257 -9.72 12.38 13.10
N LEU A 258 -9.38 11.81 14.25
CA LEU A 258 -10.25 11.82 15.43
C LEU A 258 -10.49 13.24 15.93
N SER A 259 -9.44 14.08 15.98
CA SER A 259 -9.55 15.48 16.41
C SER A 259 -10.44 16.34 15.50
N LEU A 260 -10.58 15.96 14.22
CA LEU A 260 -11.46 16.63 13.26
C LEU A 260 -12.93 16.26 13.47
N ILE A 261 -13.22 15.04 13.94
CA ILE A 261 -14.59 14.56 14.17
C ILE A 261 -15.09 14.94 15.57
N THR A 262 -14.19 15.05 16.56
CA THR A 262 -14.58 15.37 17.94
C THR A 262 -14.95 16.85 18.09
N PRO A 263 -16.15 17.18 18.62
CA PRO A 263 -16.53 18.56 18.91
C PRO A 263 -15.56 19.20 19.91
N ARG A 264 -15.12 20.44 19.66
CA ARG A 264 -14.26 21.18 20.59
C ARG A 264 -15.08 21.94 21.62
N PRO A 265 -14.73 21.87 22.92
CA PRO A 265 -15.41 22.65 23.95
C PRO A 265 -15.34 24.15 23.62
N GLY A 266 -16.49 24.78 23.40
CA GLY A 266 -16.62 26.20 23.04
C GLY A 266 -17.08 26.50 21.61
N GLU A 267 -17.11 25.50 20.71
CA GLU A 267 -17.73 25.65 19.38
C GLU A 267 -19.20 25.19 19.45
N SER A 268 -20.13 26.07 19.07
CA SER A 268 -21.57 25.85 19.29
C SER A 268 -22.18 24.82 18.33
N ILE A 269 -21.74 24.75 17.07
CA ILE A 269 -22.10 23.74 16.06
C ILE A 269 -20.94 23.61 15.06
N SER A 270 -20.43 22.39 14.84
CA SER A 270 -19.51 22.10 13.74
C SER A 270 -20.31 21.59 12.54
N SER A 271 -20.54 22.46 11.57
CA SER A 271 -21.21 22.12 10.31
C SER A 271 -20.23 21.44 9.35
N PHE A 272 -20.52 20.20 8.95
CA PHE A 272 -19.71 19.46 7.98
C PHE A 272 -20.49 19.20 6.69
N SER A 273 -19.81 19.26 5.54
CA SER A 273 -20.34 18.64 4.32
C SER A 273 -20.35 17.12 4.47
N LEU A 274 -21.29 16.44 3.81
CA LEU A 274 -21.36 14.99 3.83
C LEU A 274 -20.05 14.37 3.31
N THR A 275 -19.42 14.98 2.30
CA THR A 275 -18.09 14.57 1.80
C THR A 275 -17.04 14.61 2.89
N THR A 276 -16.91 15.71 3.64
CA THR A 276 -15.88 15.85 4.69
C THR A 276 -16.09 14.86 5.82
N TRP A 277 -17.35 14.61 6.18
CA TRP A 277 -17.70 13.60 7.18
C TRP A 277 -17.37 12.17 6.70
N LEU A 278 -17.79 11.80 5.47
CA LEU A 278 -17.48 10.49 4.88
C LEU A 278 -15.98 10.27 4.70
N LEU A 279 -15.25 11.31 4.29
CA LEU A 279 -13.79 11.31 4.17
C LEU A 279 -13.14 11.00 5.53
N SER A 280 -13.56 11.70 6.57
CA SER A 280 -13.05 11.54 7.93
C SER A 280 -13.36 10.14 8.48
N LEU A 281 -14.57 9.63 8.22
CA LEU A 281 -14.98 8.27 8.58
C LEU A 281 -14.13 7.21 7.86
N PHE A 282 -13.94 7.36 6.54
CA PHE A 282 -13.12 6.47 5.71
C PHE A 282 -11.68 6.36 6.24
N TYR A 283 -11.00 7.50 6.45
CA TYR A 283 -9.62 7.48 6.95
C TYR A 283 -9.53 7.01 8.40
N THR A 284 -10.52 7.32 9.26
CA THR A 284 -10.57 6.81 10.63
C THR A 284 -10.64 5.28 10.65
N ILE A 285 -11.53 4.68 9.85
CA ILE A 285 -11.65 3.21 9.74
C ILE A 285 -10.36 2.61 9.20
N LEU A 286 -9.80 3.18 8.12
CA LEU A 286 -8.56 2.71 7.50
C LEU A 286 -7.38 2.74 8.49
N LEU A 287 -7.16 3.87 9.14
CA LEU A 287 -6.04 4.09 10.05
C LEU A 287 -6.20 3.30 11.35
N THR A 288 -7.42 3.16 11.87
CA THR A 288 -7.70 2.33 13.05
C THR A 288 -7.40 0.86 12.76
N ALA A 289 -7.96 0.32 11.67
CA ALA A 289 -7.71 -1.07 11.29
C ALA A 289 -6.22 -1.31 11.02
N THR A 290 -5.54 -0.39 10.34
CA THR A 290 -4.09 -0.46 10.09
C THR A 290 -3.30 -0.46 11.40
N THR A 291 -3.59 0.47 12.32
CA THR A 291 -2.92 0.58 13.62
C THR A 291 -3.11 -0.70 14.43
N VAL A 292 -4.35 -1.17 14.55
CA VAL A 292 -4.68 -2.40 15.31
C VAL A 292 -3.94 -3.60 14.73
N LEU A 293 -3.92 -3.76 13.41
CA LEU A 293 -3.24 -4.88 12.76
C LEU A 293 -1.72 -4.82 12.96
N PHE A 294 -1.12 -3.65 12.75
CA PHE A 294 0.30 -3.46 12.99
C PHE A 294 0.66 -3.78 14.44
N CYS A 295 -0.07 -3.21 15.42
CA CYS A 295 0.15 -3.46 16.83
C CYS A 295 0.02 -4.94 17.18
N ILE A 296 -1.06 -5.62 16.76
CA ILE A 296 -1.28 -7.05 17.06
C ILE A 296 -0.13 -7.90 16.51
N TYR A 297 0.28 -7.70 15.26
CA TYR A 297 1.30 -8.54 14.65
C TYR A 297 2.72 -8.21 15.11
N ILE A 298 3.02 -6.96 15.44
CA ILE A 298 4.28 -6.55 16.06
C ILE A 298 4.39 -7.17 17.46
N VAL A 299 3.35 -7.05 18.30
CA VAL A 299 3.34 -7.61 19.67
C VAL A 299 3.42 -9.14 19.65
N ARG A 300 2.83 -9.79 18.64
CA ARG A 300 2.89 -11.25 18.47
C ARG A 300 4.17 -11.75 17.80
N ASP A 301 5.13 -10.88 17.49
CA ASP A 301 6.37 -11.22 16.76
C ASP A 301 6.11 -11.93 15.40
N ARG A 302 4.95 -11.69 14.76
CA ARG A 302 4.51 -12.34 13.50
C ARG A 302 4.76 -11.48 12.27
N THR A 303 5.89 -10.78 12.24
CA THR A 303 6.26 -9.87 11.15
C THR A 303 7.29 -10.47 10.18
N THR A 304 7.47 -11.79 10.19
CA THR A 304 8.42 -12.52 9.34
C THR A 304 7.99 -12.59 7.87
N THR A 305 6.77 -12.18 7.54
CA THR A 305 6.19 -12.25 6.19
C THR A 305 5.95 -10.87 5.60
N THR A 306 6.32 -10.69 4.32
CA THR A 306 6.04 -9.47 3.54
C THR A 306 4.59 -9.35 3.10
N ILE A 307 3.82 -10.42 3.26
CA ILE A 307 2.38 -10.45 3.04
C ILE A 307 1.69 -10.44 4.40
N ILE A 308 0.66 -9.60 4.57
CA ILE A 308 -0.05 -9.50 5.85
C ILE A 308 -0.63 -10.87 6.24
N PRO A 309 -0.41 -11.37 7.47
CA PRO A 309 -0.77 -12.76 7.81
C PRO A 309 -2.26 -13.09 7.67
N CYS A 310 -3.15 -12.09 7.78
CA CYS A 310 -4.59 -12.27 7.63
C CYS A 310 -5.10 -12.12 6.19
N ILE A 311 -4.23 -11.99 5.18
CA ILE A 311 -4.67 -11.62 3.81
C ILE A 311 -5.73 -12.55 3.23
N VAL A 312 -5.67 -13.85 3.55
CA VAL A 312 -6.62 -14.86 3.06
C VAL A 312 -7.87 -15.00 3.93
N SER A 313 -7.90 -14.37 5.12
CA SER A 313 -8.99 -14.52 6.09
C SER A 313 -10.27 -13.83 5.62
N THR A 314 -11.42 -14.44 5.93
CA THR A 314 -12.74 -13.93 5.52
C THR A 314 -13.03 -12.54 6.07
N TRP A 315 -12.66 -12.27 7.32
CA TRP A 315 -12.89 -10.96 7.93
C TRP A 315 -12.06 -9.85 7.26
N TYR A 316 -10.81 -10.14 6.85
CA TYR A 316 -9.97 -9.16 6.16
C TYR A 316 -10.47 -8.90 4.72
N LYS A 317 -11.02 -9.92 4.07
CA LYS A 317 -11.73 -9.79 2.78
C LYS A 317 -12.97 -8.91 2.92
N ALA A 318 -13.81 -9.16 3.93
CA ALA A 318 -14.98 -8.33 4.20
C ALA A 318 -14.59 -6.87 4.49
N TYR A 319 -13.58 -6.65 5.34
CA TYR A 319 -13.00 -5.33 5.61
C TYR A 319 -12.54 -4.63 4.33
N THR A 320 -11.82 -5.33 3.45
CA THR A 320 -11.34 -4.77 2.17
C THR A 320 -12.50 -4.38 1.26
N LEU A 321 -13.54 -5.22 1.16
CA LEU A 321 -14.73 -4.91 0.36
C LEU A 321 -15.49 -3.69 0.90
N ILE A 322 -15.67 -3.61 2.23
CA ILE A 322 -16.28 -2.43 2.86
C ILE A 322 -15.46 -1.18 2.57
N LEU A 323 -14.14 -1.25 2.69
CA LEU A 323 -13.24 -0.14 2.41
C LEU A 323 -13.39 0.35 0.96
N PHE A 324 -13.46 -0.56 -0.01
CA PHE A 324 -13.63 -0.22 -1.42
C PHE A 324 -15.04 0.32 -1.72
N ALA A 325 -16.08 -0.22 -1.09
CA ALA A 325 -17.43 0.32 -1.19
C ALA A 325 -17.48 1.77 -0.65
N MET A 326 -16.79 2.05 0.46
CA MET A 326 -16.66 3.41 0.99
C MET A 326 -15.89 4.34 0.04
N MET A 327 -14.83 3.87 -0.62
CA MET A 327 -14.13 4.65 -1.65
C MET A 327 -15.06 5.05 -2.80
N ILE A 328 -15.87 4.11 -3.29
CA ILE A 328 -16.86 4.38 -4.36
C ILE A 328 -17.92 5.38 -3.87
N ALA A 329 -18.46 5.18 -2.66
CA ALA A 329 -19.44 6.08 -2.07
C ALA A 329 -18.88 7.51 -1.93
N LEU A 330 -17.61 7.64 -1.52
CA LEU A 330 -16.93 8.92 -1.39
C LEU A 330 -16.76 9.63 -2.73
N ILE A 331 -16.38 8.90 -3.80
CA ILE A 331 -16.31 9.45 -5.15
C ILE A 331 -17.69 9.96 -5.58
N VAL A 332 -18.75 9.16 -5.41
CA VAL A 332 -20.11 9.54 -5.82
C VAL A 332 -20.60 10.76 -5.07
N VAL A 333 -20.55 10.75 -3.74
CA VAL A 333 -21.01 11.88 -2.91
C VAL A 333 -20.19 13.14 -3.19
N SER A 334 -18.86 13.01 -3.25
CA SER A 334 -18.00 14.15 -3.56
C SER A 334 -18.25 14.71 -4.95
N SER A 335 -18.54 13.86 -5.93
CA SER A 335 -18.95 14.31 -7.27
C SER A 335 -20.24 15.13 -7.21
N LEU A 336 -21.23 14.69 -6.43
CA LEU A 336 -22.51 15.40 -6.31
C LEU A 336 -22.39 16.76 -5.60
N GLU A 337 -21.51 16.86 -4.59
CA GLU A 337 -21.31 18.08 -3.79
C GLU A 337 -20.25 19.04 -4.36
N THR A 338 -19.34 18.56 -5.22
CA THR A 338 -18.28 19.39 -5.78
C THR A 338 -18.88 20.47 -6.66
N ARG A 339 -18.43 21.71 -6.44
CA ARG A 339 -18.75 22.87 -7.26
C ARG A 339 -17.51 23.71 -7.52
N ARG A 340 -17.56 24.52 -8.56
CA ARG A 340 -16.56 25.55 -8.82
C ARG A 340 -16.90 26.80 -8.02
N SER A 341 -15.96 27.30 -7.22
CA SER A 341 -16.15 28.55 -6.49
C SER A 341 -15.95 29.77 -7.40
N PRO A 342 -16.47 30.96 -7.05
CA PRO A 342 -16.33 32.17 -7.87
C PRO A 342 -14.88 32.58 -8.12
N CYS A 343 -13.97 32.25 -7.20
CA CYS A 343 -12.53 32.51 -7.32
C CYS A 343 -11.79 31.46 -8.18
N GLY A 344 -12.49 30.46 -8.73
CA GLY A 344 -11.91 29.42 -9.58
C GLY A 344 -11.69 28.03 -8.95
N PRO A 345 -11.29 27.84 -7.67
CA PRO A 345 -11.03 26.51 -7.11
C PRO A 345 -12.31 25.72 -6.82
N TYR A 346 -12.18 24.40 -6.76
CA TYR A 346 -13.29 23.50 -6.44
C TYR A 346 -13.46 23.33 -4.93
N THR A 347 -14.70 23.15 -4.48
CA THR A 347 -15.02 22.93 -3.05
C THR A 347 -16.34 22.15 -2.91
N THR A 348 -16.53 21.50 -1.77
CA THR A 348 -17.82 20.90 -1.36
C THR A 348 -18.61 21.76 -0.39
N LEU A 349 -18.07 22.92 0.02
CA LEU A 349 -18.71 23.79 1.00
C LEU A 349 -19.92 24.54 0.38
N PRO A 350 -21.12 24.51 1.01
CA PRO A 350 -22.29 25.26 0.56
C PRO A 350 -22.04 26.77 0.46
N ASN A 351 -22.69 27.44 -0.51
CA ASN A 351 -22.65 28.90 -0.65
C ASN A 351 -23.08 29.64 0.63
N CYS A 352 -24.06 29.09 1.36
CA CYS A 352 -24.68 29.72 2.53
C CYS A 352 -23.77 29.79 3.77
N LEU A 353 -22.62 29.09 3.77
CA LEU A 353 -21.68 29.04 4.89
C LEU A 353 -20.42 29.91 4.68
N ARG A 354 -20.25 30.52 3.50
CA ARG A 354 -19.39 31.69 3.36
C ARG A 354 -20.22 32.89 3.80
N GLY A 355 -19.99 33.37 5.02
CA GLY A 355 -20.43 34.73 5.36
C GLY A 355 -19.92 35.68 4.28
N GLU A 356 -20.82 36.50 3.76
CA GLU A 356 -20.46 37.71 3.00
C GLU A 356 -19.57 38.63 3.83
#